data_AF-A0A5D2ERF2-F1
#
_entry.id   AF-A0A5D2ERF2-F1
#
_cell.length_a   1.000
_cell.length_b   1.000
_cell.length_c   1.000
_cell.angle_alpha   90.00
_cell.angle_beta   90.00
_cell.angle_gamma   90.00
#
_symmetry.space_group_name_H-M   'P 1'
#
loop_
_entity.id
_entity.type
_entity.pdbx_description
1 polymer ?
#
loop_
_entity_poly.entity_id
_entity_poly.type
_entity_poly.pdbx_seq_one_letter_code
_entity_poly.pdbx_strand_id
1 'polypeptide(L)'
;MCCSCFYGVDPSDVRKQRGSFADAFAKHEENFKHELEKVKTWRSVLTSAANLSGWDSKEIRPDSTLVDKIVKDVLMKLNRGTSSANLEGLVGVDIVDSNYEIM
;
A
#
# COMPACT_ATOMS: atom_id res chain seq x y z
N MET A 1 7.22 -7.16 2.45
CA MET A 1 5.89 -7.43 1.87
C MET A 1 5.27 -6.12 1.45
N CYS A 2 4.75 -6.00 0.22
CA CYS A 2 4.02 -4.81 -0.25
C CYS A 2 2.52 -5.06 -0.14
N CYS A 3 1.75 -4.04 0.25
CA CYS A 3 0.29 -4.12 0.43
C CYS A 3 -0.35 -2.87 -0.18
N SER A 4 -1.50 -3.05 -0.83
CA SER A 4 -2.21 -1.93 -1.46
C SER A 4 -3.30 -1.37 -0.55
N CYS A 5 -3.51 -0.05 -0.58
CA CYS A 5 -4.62 0.60 0.12
C CYS A 5 -5.47 1.36 -0.91
N PHE A 6 -6.74 0.99 -1.03
CA PHE A 6 -7.70 1.58 -1.96
C PHE A 6 -8.60 2.55 -1.21
N TYR A 7 -8.30 3.84 -1.32
CA TYR A 7 -9.04 4.90 -0.63
C TYR A 7 -10.04 5.59 -1.55
N GLY A 8 -11.33 5.52 -1.24
CA GLY A 8 -12.40 6.16 -2.01
C GLY A 8 -12.63 5.62 -3.43
N VAL A 9 -11.82 4.65 -3.89
CA VAL A 9 -11.85 4.10 -5.25
C VAL A 9 -12.32 2.65 -5.25
N ASP A 10 -12.83 2.16 -6.38
CA ASP A 10 -13.02 0.71 -6.58
C ASP A 10 -11.67 0.08 -6.99
N PRO A 11 -11.16 -0.94 -6.27
CA PRO A 11 -9.94 -1.64 -6.66
C PRO A 11 -9.95 -2.16 -8.10
N SER A 12 -11.12 -2.51 -8.64
CA SER A 12 -11.30 -2.97 -10.03
C SER A 12 -10.99 -1.88 -11.04
N ASP A 13 -11.33 -0.63 -10.74
CA ASP A 13 -11.03 0.51 -11.61
C ASP A 13 -9.53 0.82 -11.62
N VAL A 14 -8.84 0.64 -10.49
CA VAL A 14 -7.38 0.76 -10.43
C VAL A 14 -6.70 -0.37 -11.22
N ARG A 15 -7.13 -1.63 -11.01
CA ARG A 15 -6.57 -2.82 -11.69
C ARG A 15 -6.73 -2.79 -13.19
N LYS A 16 -7.86 -2.29 -13.69
CA LYS A 16 -8.20 -2.25 -15.11
C LYS A 16 -7.96 -0.88 -15.74
N GLN A 17 -7.49 0.10 -14.95
CA GLN A 17 -7.33 1.50 -15.32
C GLN A 17 -8.58 2.05 -16.02
N ARG A 18 -9.73 1.96 -15.34
CA ARG A 18 -11.05 2.44 -15.82
C ARG A 18 -11.44 3.77 -15.14
N GLY A 19 -12.48 4.41 -15.66
CA GLY A 19 -12.97 5.69 -15.13
C GLY A 19 -11.87 6.75 -15.18
N SER A 20 -11.69 7.49 -14.09
CA SER A 20 -10.68 8.55 -13.99
C SER A 20 -9.25 8.08 -14.24
N PHE A 21 -8.94 6.79 -14.01
CA PHE A 21 -7.62 6.24 -14.32
C PHE A 21 -7.41 6.13 -15.84
N ALA A 22 -8.44 5.78 -16.62
CA ALA A 22 -8.35 5.76 -18.08
C ALA A 22 -8.05 7.16 -18.62
N ASP A 23 -8.79 8.17 -18.14
CA ASP A 23 -8.62 9.57 -18.56
C ASP A 23 -7.22 10.08 -18.21
N ALA A 24 -6.72 9.77 -17.01
CA ALA A 24 -5.37 10.14 -16.59
C ALA A 24 -4.30 9.47 -17.48
N PHE A 25 -4.44 8.19 -17.80
CA PHE A 25 -3.49 7.51 -18.70
C PHE A 25 -3.56 8.05 -20.13
N ALA A 26 -4.74 8.38 -20.66
CA ALA A 26 -4.85 9.02 -21.98
C ALA A 26 -4.09 10.36 -22.02
N LYS A 27 -4.23 11.17 -20.97
CA LYS A 27 -3.46 12.42 -20.83
C LYS A 27 -1.95 12.17 -20.71
N HIS A 28 -1.54 11.12 -20.01
CA HIS A 28 -0.12 10.76 -19.92
C HIS A 28 0.43 10.25 -21.26
N GLU A 29 -0.33 9.47 -22.03
CA GLU A 29 0.05 9.07 -23.38
C GLU A 29 0.24 10.30 -24.28
N GLU A 30 -0.57 11.35 -24.10
CA GLU A 30 -0.42 12.62 -24.81
C GLU A 30 0.83 13.42 -24.36
N ASN A 31 1.05 13.53 -23.06
CA ASN A 31 2.17 14.29 -22.51
C ASN A 31 3.53 13.60 -22.74
N PHE A 32 3.53 12.27 -22.83
CA PHE A 32 4.72 11.43 -23.00
C PHE A 32 4.72 10.72 -24.36
N LYS A 33 4.25 11.40 -25.43
CA LYS A 33 4.20 10.86 -26.81
C LYS A 33 5.51 10.24 -27.31
N HIS A 34 6.66 10.72 -26.82
CA HIS A 34 7.99 10.21 -27.18
C HIS A 34 8.52 9.15 -26.19
N GLU A 35 7.83 8.91 -25.08
CA GLU A 35 8.19 7.97 -24.01
C GLU A 35 7.04 6.98 -23.73
N LEU A 36 6.30 6.55 -24.76
CA LEU A 36 5.12 5.69 -24.58
C LEU A 36 5.42 4.37 -23.84
N GLU A 37 6.63 3.83 -23.98
CA GLU A 37 7.04 2.63 -23.23
C GLU A 37 7.03 2.85 -21.72
N LYS A 38 7.36 4.07 -21.25
CA LYS A 38 7.28 4.44 -19.84
C LYS A 38 5.84 4.42 -19.34
N VAL A 39 4.91 4.92 -20.15
CA VAL A 39 3.47 4.92 -19.81
C VAL A 39 2.93 3.49 -19.76
N LYS A 40 3.37 2.61 -20.68
CA LYS A 40 3.06 1.17 -20.63
C LYS A 40 3.62 0.51 -19.37
N THR A 41 4.86 0.84 -18.97
CA THR A 41 5.45 0.36 -17.71
C THR A 41 4.60 0.80 -16.52
N TRP A 42 4.17 2.06 -16.45
CA TRP A 42 3.31 2.55 -15.37
C TRP A 42 1.98 1.82 -15.29
N ARG A 43 1.32 1.55 -16.43
CA ARG A 43 0.10 0.74 -16.48
C ARG A 43 0.33 -0.66 -15.90
N SER A 44 1.43 -1.30 -16.30
CA SER A 44 1.80 -2.64 -15.83
C SER A 44 2.09 -2.67 -14.33
N VAL A 45 2.89 -1.73 -13.84
CA VAL A 45 3.24 -1.62 -12.41
C VAL A 45 2.00 -1.31 -11.57
N LEU A 46 1.13 -0.40 -12.02
CA LEU A 46 -0.12 -0.09 -11.30
C LEU A 46 -1.04 -1.30 -11.23
N THR A 47 -1.20 -2.03 -12.34
CA THR A 47 -1.98 -3.28 -12.37
C THR A 47 -1.40 -4.30 -11.39
N SER A 48 -0.08 -4.47 -11.40
CA SER A 48 0.63 -5.41 -10.54
C SER A 48 0.46 -5.05 -9.06
N ALA A 49 0.63 -3.78 -8.70
CA ALA A 49 0.39 -3.28 -7.35
C ALA A 49 -1.07 -3.47 -6.93
N ALA A 50 -2.03 -3.15 -7.79
CA ALA A 50 -3.45 -3.28 -7.49
C ALA A 50 -3.92 -4.75 -7.38
N ASN A 51 -3.15 -5.70 -7.90
CA ASN A 51 -3.39 -7.14 -7.73
C ASN A 51 -2.81 -7.70 -6.42
N LEU A 52 -2.01 -6.92 -5.67
CA LEU A 52 -1.56 -7.31 -4.34
C LEU A 52 -2.72 -7.33 -3.34
N SER A 53 -2.57 -8.15 -2.29
CA SER A 53 -3.46 -8.09 -1.13
C SER A 53 -3.45 -6.69 -0.53
N GLY A 54 -4.61 -6.24 -0.07
CA GLY A 54 -4.75 -4.87 0.38
C GLY A 54 -6.02 -4.60 1.15
N TRP A 55 -6.23 -3.34 1.47
CA TRP A 55 -7.39 -2.84 2.19
C TRP A 55 -8.24 -1.95 1.29
N ASP A 56 -9.55 -2.12 1.37
CA ASP A 56 -10.51 -1.23 0.76
C ASP A 56 -11.16 -0.36 1.85
N SER A 57 -11.01 0.95 1.70
CA SER A 57 -11.62 1.91 2.61
C SER A 57 -13.15 1.81 2.63
N LYS A 58 -13.80 1.42 1.52
CA LYS A 58 -15.25 1.27 1.45
C LYS A 58 -15.77 0.14 2.35
N GLU A 59 -14.96 -0.91 2.52
CA GLU A 59 -15.26 -2.06 3.38
C GLU A 59 -14.85 -1.83 4.85
N ILE A 60 -13.87 -0.96 5.09
CA ILE A 60 -13.31 -0.72 6.42
C ILE A 60 -13.54 0.74 6.82
N ARG A 61 -14.61 0.95 7.60
CA ARG A 61 -14.98 2.23 8.19
C ARG A 61 -15.08 2.10 9.71
N PRO A 62 -14.87 3.20 10.46
CA PRO A 62 -14.37 4.51 10.01
C PRO A 62 -12.89 4.48 9.58
N ASP A 63 -12.38 5.60 9.03
CA ASP A 63 -11.00 5.71 8.56
C ASP A 63 -9.96 5.44 9.68
N SER A 64 -10.28 5.73 10.94
CA SER A 64 -9.43 5.35 12.08
C SER A 64 -9.25 3.84 12.21
N THR A 65 -10.31 3.05 11.99
CA THR A 65 -10.23 1.59 11.99
C THR A 65 -9.41 1.06 10.81
N LEU A 66 -9.47 1.71 9.65
CA LEU A 66 -8.62 1.38 8.52
C LEU A 66 -7.14 1.60 8.86
N VAL A 67 -6.80 2.77 9.41
CA VAL A 67 -5.43 3.09 9.83
C VAL A 67 -4.93 2.11 10.88
N ASP A 68 -5.72 1.81 11.92
CA ASP A 68 -5.35 0.86 12.97
C ASP A 68 -5.05 -0.53 12.40
N LYS A 69 -5.87 -0.99 11.44
CA LYS A 69 -5.65 -2.30 10.78
C LYS A 69 -4.37 -2.30 9.96
N ILE A 70 -4.11 -1.24 9.20
CA ILE A 70 -2.87 -1.11 8.40
C ILE A 70 -1.65 -1.11 9.33
N VAL A 71 -1.65 -0.30 10.38
CA VAL A 71 -0.54 -0.21 11.33
C VAL A 71 -0.27 -1.56 12.00
N LYS A 72 -1.31 -2.22 12.51
CA LYS A 72 -1.19 -3.55 13.14
C LYS A 72 -0.62 -4.59 12.18
N ASP A 73 -1.13 -4.66 10.95
CA ASP A 73 -0.66 -5.65 9.98
C ASP A 73 0.77 -5.37 9.49
N VAL A 74 1.13 -4.10 9.26
CA VAL A 74 2.51 -3.74 8.91
C VAL A 74 3.47 -4.10 10.04
N LEU A 75 3.13 -3.79 11.31
CA LEU A 75 3.93 -4.16 12.47
C LEU A 75 4.10 -5.68 12.58
N MET A 76 3.02 -6.44 12.42
CA MET A 76 3.08 -7.91 12.42
C MET A 76 3.97 -8.45 11.28
N LYS A 77 3.88 -7.87 10.08
CA LYS A 77 4.69 -8.27 8.93
C LYS A 77 6.18 -7.95 9.11
N LEU A 78 6.50 -6.82 9.73
CA LEU A 78 7.88 -6.45 10.08
C LEU A 78 8.44 -7.39 11.14
N ASN A 79 7.68 -7.65 12.22
CA ASN A 79 8.12 -8.54 13.29
C ASN A 79 8.34 -9.99 12.84
N ARG A 80 7.56 -10.46 11.85
CA ARG A 80 7.81 -11.76 11.20
C ARG A 80 9.11 -11.76 10.38
N GLY A 81 9.46 -10.63 9.77
CA GLY A 81 10.70 -10.47 9.00
C GLY A 81 11.96 -10.32 9.85
N THR A 82 11.84 -9.79 11.08
CA THR A 82 12.96 -9.60 12.00
C THR A 82 13.30 -10.84 12.82
N SER A 83 12.43 -11.85 12.87
CA SER A 83 12.61 -13.06 13.68
C SER A 83 13.67 -14.06 13.17
N SER A 84 14.51 -13.68 12.19
CA SER A 84 15.49 -14.60 11.57
C SER A 84 16.93 -14.06 11.41
N ALA A 85 17.24 -12.78 11.62
CA ALA A 85 18.64 -12.33 11.62
C ALA A 85 18.79 -10.92 12.19
N ASN A 86 19.52 -10.83 13.29
CA ASN A 86 20.35 -9.69 13.72
C ASN A 86 19.71 -8.30 13.69
N LEU A 87 19.19 -7.87 14.85
CA LEU A 87 18.80 -6.49 15.18
C LEU A 87 20.01 -5.57 15.45
N GLU A 88 21.20 -5.86 14.93
CA GLU A 88 22.37 -4.99 15.08
C GLU A 88 22.33 -3.88 14.02
N GLY A 89 21.63 -2.78 14.31
CA GLY A 89 21.76 -1.56 13.50
C GLY A 89 20.53 -0.66 13.36
N LEU A 90 19.42 -0.99 14.00
CA LEU A 90 18.25 -0.10 13.99
C LEU A 90 18.36 0.97 15.07
N VAL A 91 18.84 2.16 14.69
CA VAL A 91 18.78 3.36 15.54
C VAL A 91 17.37 3.97 15.42
N GLY A 92 16.67 4.11 16.55
CA GLY A 92 15.38 4.80 16.63
C GLY A 92 14.13 3.92 16.77
N VAL A 93 14.27 2.62 17.06
CA VAL A 93 13.15 1.81 17.55
C VAL A 93 13.14 1.89 19.07
N ASP A 94 12.43 2.86 19.62
CA ASP A 94 12.08 2.84 21.04
C ASP A 94 11.12 1.66 21.24
N ILE A 95 11.62 0.62 21.90
CA ILE A 95 10.83 -0.50 22.40
C ILE A 95 9.95 0.09 23.49
N VAL A 96 8.68 0.33 23.18
CA VAL A 96 7.67 0.61 24.21
C VAL A 96 7.44 -0.71 24.96
N ASP A 97 8.15 -0.88 26.07
CA ASP A 97 7.96 -1.96 27.00
C ASP A 97 6.48 -2.02 27.39
N SER A 98 5.83 -3.13 27.05
CA SER A 98 4.50 -3.47 27.54
C SER A 98 4.60 -3.89 29.00
N ASN A 99 4.78 -2.91 29.89
CA ASN A 99 4.64 -3.07 31.34
C ASN A 99 3.47 -2.21 31.82
N TYR A 100 2.25 -2.71 31.63
CA TYR A 100 1.14 -2.35 32.53
C TYR A 100 1.11 -3.41 33.64
N GLU A 101 1.94 -3.21 34.68
CA GLU A 101 1.72 -3.84 35.97
C GLU A 101 0.63 -3.07 36.75
N ILE A 102 -0.40 -3.82 37.15
CA ILE A 102 -1.02 -3.85 38.48
C ILE A 102 -1.29 -2.50 39.17
N MET A 103 -2.58 -2.13 39.24
CA MET A 103 -3.21 -1.75 40.51
C MET A 103 -4.60 -2.39 40.60
#